data_AF-A0A1H3FE69-F1
#
_entry.id   AF-A0A1H3FE69-F1
#
_cell.length_a   1.000
_cell.length_b   1.000
_cell.length_c   1.000
_cell.angle_alpha   90.00
_cell.angle_beta   90.00
_cell.angle_gamma   90.00
#
_symmetry.space_group_name_H-M   'P 1'
#
loop_
_entity.id
_entity.type
_entity.pdbx_description
1 polymer ?
#
loop_
_entity_poly.entity_id
_entity_poly.type
_entity_poly.pdbx_seq_one_letter_code
_entity_poly.pdbx_strand_id
1 'polypeptide(L)'
;MIDWARVCELRDEIGAEDFEEVAELFLTEVSQCIADLPAARSPAVLRERMHALKGASLNLGFAALADICRAGERAAAQGDMNAVRPAEVRNIFAASLAAFEAEFARRFAA
;
A
#
# COMPACT_ATOMS: atom_id res chain seq x y z
N MET A 1 -10.97 2.37 2.66
CA MET A 1 -9.75 3.04 2.16
C MET A 1 -8.59 2.75 3.10
N ILE A 2 -8.71 3.14 4.37
CA ILE A 2 -7.78 2.78 5.45
C ILE A 2 -8.47 1.83 6.44
N ASP A 3 -7.75 0.78 6.85
CA ASP A 3 -8.09 -0.11 7.95
C ASP A 3 -7.50 0.45 9.24
N TRP A 4 -8.29 1.24 9.94
CA TRP A 4 -7.86 1.89 11.18
C TRP A 4 -7.71 0.93 12.35
N ALA A 5 -8.36 -0.24 12.33
CA ALA A 5 -8.11 -1.24 13.35
C ALA A 5 -6.67 -1.72 13.26
N ARG A 6 -6.21 -2.04 12.04
CA ARG A 6 -4.81 -2.43 11.81
C ARG A 6 -3.82 -1.32 12.15
N VAL A 7 -4.13 -0.07 11.82
CA VAL A 7 -3.28 1.09 12.19
C VAL A 7 -3.17 1.23 13.70
N CYS A 8 -4.27 1.12 14.44
CA CYS A 8 -4.25 1.18 15.90
C CYS A 8 -3.42 0.04 16.49
N GLU A 9 -3.63 -1.20 16.04
CA GLU A 9 -2.84 -2.36 16.48
C GLU A 9 -1.34 -2.13 16.26
N LEU A 10 -0.96 -1.70 15.05
CA LEU A 10 0.44 -1.45 14.72
C LEU A 10 1.04 -0.32 15.58
N ARG A 11 0.28 0.75 15.83
CA ARG A 11 0.70 1.84 16.72
C ARG A 11 0.83 1.40 18.17
N ASP A 12 -0.05 0.54 18.65
CA ASP A 12 0.02 0.00 20.02
C ASP A 12 1.20 -0.98 20.18
N GLU A 13 1.55 -1.73 19.12
CA GLU A 13 2.72 -2.62 19.07
C GLU A 13 4.05 -1.86 19.06
N ILE A 14 4.13 -0.76 18.30
CA ILE A 14 5.36 0.03 18.12
C ILE A 14 5.55 1.05 19.26
N GLY A 15 4.45 1.63 19.76
CA GLY A 15 4.47 2.81 20.62
C GLY A 15 4.10 4.07 19.82
N ALA A 16 3.45 5.02 20.49
CA ALA A 16 2.93 6.22 19.84
C ALA A 16 4.06 7.16 19.37
N GLU A 17 5.16 7.19 20.12
CA GLU A 17 6.36 7.99 19.87
C GLU A 17 7.15 7.51 18.65
N ASP A 18 7.21 6.20 18.42
CA ASP A 18 8.04 5.59 17.37
C ASP A 18 7.23 5.27 16.09
N PHE A 19 5.90 5.29 16.18
CA PHE A 19 5.02 4.92 15.06
C PHE A 19 5.20 5.83 13.83
N GLU A 20 5.41 7.13 14.01
CA GLU A 20 5.53 8.08 12.90
C GLU A 20 6.77 7.76 12.02
N GLU A 21 7.91 7.50 12.64
CA GLU A 21 9.15 7.10 11.94
C GLU A 21 8.95 5.78 11.18
N VAL A 22 8.33 4.79 11.82
CA VAL A 22 8.07 3.49 11.20
C VAL A 22 7.08 3.62 10.05
N ALA A 23 6.03 4.44 10.20
CA ALA A 23 5.07 4.70 9.14
C ALA A 23 5.74 5.38 7.92
N GLU A 24 6.63 6.35 8.13
CA GLU A 24 7.38 7.00 7.06
C GLU A 24 8.26 6.02 6.28
N LEU A 25 8.91 5.07 6.98
CA LEU A 25 9.69 4.00 6.35
C LEU A 25 8.81 3.11 5.46
N PHE A 26 7.64 2.70 5.95
CA PHE A 26 6.68 1.91 5.14
C PHE A 26 6.16 2.70 3.93
N LEU A 27 5.84 3.98 4.08
CA LEU A 27 5.39 4.83 2.98
C LEU A 27 6.45 4.98 1.90
N THR A 28 7.72 5.06 2.30
CA THR A 28 8.86 5.07 1.38
C THR A 28 8.96 3.76 0.61
N GLU A 29 8.84 2.61 1.29
CA GLU A 29 8.87 1.28 0.66
C GLU A 29 7.72 1.09 -0.36
N VAL A 30 6.49 1.45 0.03
CA VAL A 30 5.32 1.42 -0.84
C VAL A 30 5.54 2.28 -2.09
N SER A 31 6.06 3.50 -1.90
CA SER A 31 6.35 4.43 -3.00
C SER A 31 7.39 3.85 -3.97
N GLN A 32 8.44 3.21 -3.46
CA GLN A 32 9.46 2.56 -4.28
C GLN A 32 8.88 1.38 -5.07
N CYS A 33 8.10 0.52 -4.42
CA CYS A 33 7.42 -0.59 -5.09
C CYS A 33 6.51 -0.12 -6.25
N ILE A 34 5.78 0.99 -6.06
CA ILE A 34 4.94 1.59 -7.11
C ILE A 34 5.80 2.17 -8.24
N ALA A 35 6.92 2.84 -7.92
CA ALA A 35 7.85 3.38 -8.90
C ALA A 35 8.46 2.28 -9.77
N ASP A 36 8.68 1.09 -9.21
CA ASP A 36 9.22 -0.04 -9.91
C ASP A 36 8.22 -0.69 -10.86
N LEU A 37 6.91 -0.72 -10.55
CA LEU A 37 5.88 -1.43 -11.34
C LEU A 37 6.03 -1.35 -12.88
N PRO A 38 6.28 -0.19 -13.51
CA PRO A 38 6.44 -0.07 -14.97
C PRO A 38 7.60 -0.88 -15.56
N ALA A 39 8.58 -1.30 -14.76
CA ALA A 39 9.69 -2.15 -15.19
C ALA A 39 9.34 -3.65 -15.26
N ALA A 40 8.11 -4.06 -14.91
CA ALA A 40 7.69 -5.45 -15.05
C ALA A 40 7.62 -5.82 -16.54
N ARG A 41 8.29 -6.91 -16.93
CA ARG A 41 8.37 -7.39 -18.33
C ARG A 41 7.70 -8.73 -18.56
N SER A 42 7.16 -9.35 -17.52
CA SER A 42 6.43 -10.61 -17.62
C SER A 42 5.31 -10.68 -16.58
N PRO A 43 4.29 -11.53 -16.79
CA PRO A 43 3.24 -11.73 -15.79
C PRO A 43 3.77 -12.23 -14.45
N ALA A 44 4.83 -13.06 -14.46
CA ALA A 44 5.46 -13.54 -13.23
C ALA A 44 6.07 -12.40 -12.39
N VAL A 45 6.80 -11.48 -13.03
CA VAL A 45 7.40 -10.31 -12.36
C VAL A 45 6.33 -9.33 -11.89
N LEU A 46 5.28 -9.11 -12.71
CA LEU A 46 4.16 -8.26 -12.30
C LEU A 46 3.45 -8.83 -11.07
N ARG A 47 3.18 -10.14 -11.05
CA ARG A 47 2.55 -10.83 -9.93
C ARG A 47 3.37 -10.68 -8.64
N GLU A 48 4.68 -10.89 -8.72
CA GLU A 48 5.59 -10.74 -7.58
C GLU A 48 5.58 -9.30 -7.02
N ARG A 49 5.63 -8.30 -7.89
CA ARG A 49 5.58 -6.89 -7.46
C ARG A 49 4.24 -6.50 -6.86
N MET A 50 3.14 -6.97 -7.44
CA MET A 50 1.80 -6.79 -6.89
C MET A 50 1.65 -7.48 -5.53
N HIS A 51 2.25 -8.67 -5.36
CA HIS A 51 2.28 -9.38 -4.09
C HIS A 51 3.03 -8.59 -3.00
N ALA A 52 4.24 -8.11 -3.32
CA ALA A 52 5.05 -7.31 -2.40
C ALA A 52 4.32 -6.02 -2.00
N LEU A 53 3.81 -5.27 -2.98
CA LEU A 53 3.07 -4.03 -2.74
C LEU A 53 1.79 -4.26 -1.93
N LYS A 54 1.07 -5.38 -2.17
CA LYS A 54 -0.09 -5.78 -1.36
C LYS A 54 0.32 -6.00 0.10
N GLY A 55 1.43 -6.70 0.36
CA GLY A 55 1.94 -6.94 1.70
C GLY A 55 2.28 -5.64 2.43
N ALA A 56 3.05 -4.76 1.79
CA ALA A 56 3.41 -3.45 2.35
C ALA A 56 2.16 -2.58 2.62
N SER A 57 1.18 -2.60 1.72
CA SER A 57 -0.08 -1.87 1.90
C SER A 57 -0.90 -2.39 3.07
N LEU A 58 -0.97 -3.71 3.27
CA LEU A 58 -1.71 -4.31 4.39
C LEU A 58 -1.05 -4.02 5.73
N ASN A 59 0.28 -3.97 5.79
CA ASN A 59 1.01 -3.71 7.03
C ASN A 59 0.60 -2.36 7.64
N LEU A 60 0.54 -1.29 6.84
CA LEU A 60 0.11 0.05 7.29
C LEU A 60 -1.43 0.25 7.26
N GLY A 61 -2.20 -0.74 6.81
CA GLY A 61 -3.67 -0.66 6.76
C GLY A 61 -4.23 0.04 5.52
N PHE A 62 -3.49 0.20 4.42
CA PHE A 62 -3.98 0.80 3.17
C PHE A 62 -4.84 -0.20 2.38
N ALA A 63 -6.02 -0.53 2.92
CA ALA A 63 -6.91 -1.58 2.41
C ALA A 63 -7.29 -1.40 0.92
N ALA A 64 -7.60 -0.18 0.48
CA ALA A 64 -7.95 0.06 -0.93
C ALA A 64 -6.76 -0.20 -1.87
N LEU A 65 -5.55 0.16 -1.45
CA LEU A 65 -4.33 -0.13 -2.20
C LEU A 65 -4.04 -1.64 -2.22
N ALA A 66 -4.24 -2.33 -1.10
CA ALA A 66 -4.09 -3.77 -1.02
C ALA A 66 -5.07 -4.51 -1.97
N ASP A 67 -6.29 -4.02 -2.12
CA ASP A 67 -7.30 -4.62 -3.00
C ASP A 67 -6.98 -4.48 -4.48
N ILE A 68 -6.52 -3.30 -4.93
CA ILE A 68 -6.05 -3.17 -6.33
C ILE A 68 -4.81 -4.05 -6.59
N CYS A 69 -3.90 -4.17 -5.63
CA CYS A 69 -2.75 -5.06 -5.75
C CYS A 69 -3.16 -6.53 -5.81
N ARG A 70 -4.15 -6.95 -5.03
CA ARG A 70 -4.74 -8.30 -5.09
C ARG A 70 -5.35 -8.59 -6.45
N ALA A 71 -6.07 -7.62 -7.03
CA ALA A 71 -6.63 -7.75 -8.37
C ALA A 71 -5.54 -7.89 -9.43
N GLY A 72 -4.50 -7.05 -9.35
CA GLY A 72 -3.34 -7.11 -10.25
C GLY A 72 -2.55 -8.41 -10.12
N GLU A 73 -2.34 -8.91 -8.91
CA GLU A 73 -1.71 -10.20 -8.63
C GLU A 73 -2.48 -11.35 -9.28
N ARG A 74 -3.81 -11.37 -9.12
CA ARG A 74 -4.69 -12.40 -9.71
C ARG A 74 -4.69 -12.34 -11.23
N ALA A 75 -4.77 -11.15 -11.81
CA ALA A 75 -4.75 -10.98 -13.27
C ALA A 75 -3.40 -11.39 -13.87
N ALA A 76 -2.30 -11.02 -13.23
CA ALA A 76 -0.96 -11.43 -13.63
C ALA A 76 -0.78 -12.95 -13.55
N ALA A 77 -1.37 -13.62 -12.55
CA ALA A 77 -1.40 -15.09 -12.48
C ALA A 77 -2.16 -15.75 -13.64
N GLN A 78 -3.09 -15.02 -14.27
CA GLN A 78 -3.83 -15.45 -15.46
C GLN A 78 -3.15 -15.02 -16.78
N GLY A 79 -1.99 -14.37 -16.71
CA GLY A 79 -1.23 -13.89 -17.86
C GLY A 79 -1.63 -12.50 -18.35
N ASP A 80 -2.57 -11.81 -17.69
CA ASP A 80 -2.98 -10.45 -18.06
C ASP A 80 -2.08 -9.40 -17.37
N MET A 81 -1.27 -8.72 -18.17
CA MET A 81 -0.40 -7.63 -17.71
C MET A 81 -1.06 -6.24 -17.70
N ASN A 82 -2.26 -6.10 -18.25
CA ASN A 82 -2.91 -4.82 -18.49
C ASN A 82 -4.10 -4.56 -17.56
N ALA A 83 -4.54 -5.55 -16.77
CA ALA A 83 -5.66 -5.43 -15.84
C ALA A 83 -5.50 -4.31 -14.81
N VAL A 84 -4.27 -3.97 -14.42
CA VAL A 84 -3.97 -2.89 -13.47
C VAL A 84 -2.88 -2.01 -14.04
N ARG A 85 -3.16 -0.71 -14.17
CA ARG A 85 -2.19 0.27 -14.69
C ARG A 85 -1.38 0.87 -13.53
N PRO A 86 -0.05 1.04 -13.66
CA PRO A 86 0.76 1.68 -12.62
C PRO A 86 0.27 3.08 -12.21
N ALA A 87 -0.31 3.84 -13.15
CA ALA A 87 -0.91 5.15 -12.85
C ALA A 87 -2.13 5.05 -11.92
N GLU A 88 -2.94 3.99 -12.06
CA GLU A 88 -4.11 3.75 -11.20
C GLU A 88 -3.68 3.40 -9.78
N VAL A 89 -2.67 2.54 -9.64
CA VAL A 89 -2.06 2.21 -8.36
C VAL A 89 -1.52 3.46 -7.67
N ARG A 90 -0.81 4.32 -8.41
CA ARG A 90 -0.30 5.60 -7.88
C ARG A 90 -1.42 6.53 -7.41
N ASN A 91 -2.52 6.62 -8.15
CA ASN A 91 -3.66 7.45 -7.76
C ASN A 91 -4.33 6.95 -6.48
N ILE A 92 -4.50 5.63 -6.34
CA ILE A 92 -5.07 5.03 -5.12
C ILE A 92 -4.13 5.21 -3.93
N PHE A 93 -2.81 5.08 -4.13
CA PHE A 93 -1.83 5.36 -3.08
C PHE A 93 -1.90 6.81 -2.62
N ALA A 94 -1.90 7.79 -3.53
CA ALA A 94 -2.01 9.20 -3.20
C ALA A 94 -3.31 9.52 -2.44
N ALA A 95 -4.45 8.94 -2.87
CA ALA A 95 -5.72 9.09 -2.16
C ALA A 95 -5.70 8.45 -0.76
N SER A 96 -5.06 7.28 -0.62
CA SER A 96 -4.91 6.59 0.65
C SER A 96 -4.03 7.38 1.62
N LEU A 97 -2.91 7.94 1.14
CA LEU A 97 -2.02 8.79 1.93
C LEU A 97 -2.75 10.04 2.44
N ALA A 98 -3.44 10.76 1.55
CA ALA A 98 -4.21 11.95 1.95
C ALA A 98 -5.30 11.63 2.99
N ALA A 99 -5.99 10.49 2.84
CA ALA A 99 -6.97 10.03 3.82
C ALA A 99 -6.32 9.63 5.15
N PHE A 100 -5.17 8.94 5.10
CA PHE A 100 -4.39 8.57 6.27
C PHE A 100 -3.97 9.80 7.05
N GLU A 101 -3.30 10.78 6.44
CA GLU A 101 -2.84 12.01 7.11
C GLU A 101 -3.99 12.80 7.74
N ALA A 102 -5.09 13.00 7.00
CA ALA A 102 -6.23 13.78 7.46
C ALA A 102 -6.95 13.13 8.65
N GLU A 103 -7.13 11.81 8.61
CA GLU A 103 -7.81 11.08 9.68
C GLU A 103 -6.88 10.72 10.84
N PHE A 104 -5.58 10.49 10.60
CA PHE A 104 -4.60 10.17 11.62
C PHE A 104 -4.49 11.33 12.62
N ALA A 105 -4.32 12.55 12.11
CA ALA A 105 -4.32 13.76 12.93
C ALA A 105 -5.61 13.89 13.75
N ARG A 106 -6.78 13.59 13.17
CA ARG A 106 -8.07 13.66 13.89
C ARG A 106 -8.22 12.59 14.97
N ARG A 107 -7.63 11.41 14.77
CA ARG A 107 -7.78 10.24 15.67
C ARG A 107 -6.78 10.25 16.81
N PHE A 108 -5.57 10.75 16.56
CA PHE A 108 -4.45 10.69 17.49
C PHE A 108 -3.92 12.07 17.90
N ALA A 109 -4.63 13.16 17.56
CA ALA A 109 -4.39 14.45 18.21
C ALA A 109 -4.55 14.30 19.73
N ALA A 110 -3.56 14.83 20.45
CA ALA A 110 -3.50 14.86 21.90
C ALA A 110 -4.63 15.69 22.52
#